data_AF-A0AAV9CAX5-F1
#
_entry.id   AF-A0AAV9CAX5-F1
#
_cell.length_a   1.000
_cell.length_b   1.000
_cell.length_c   1.000
_cell.angle_alpha   90.00
_cell.angle_beta   90.00
_cell.angle_gamma   90.00
#
_symmetry.space_group_name_H-M   'P 1'
#
loop_
_entity.id
_entity.type
_entity.pdbx_description
1 polymer ?
#
loop_
_entity_poly.entity_id
_entity_poly.type
_entity_poly.pdbx_seq_one_letter_code
_entity_poly.pdbx_strand_id
1 'polypeptide(L)'
;MSAQETSFVTLGQRVLANPLKVRMHYGHPDVFDRIWFLSRGGISKASRVINISEDIFAGFNCTLRGGNVTHHEYIQVGKGRDVGLNQISMFEAKVASGNGEQVLSRDVYRLGHRLDFFRMLSFYYTTIGFYFNTMMVVLTVYAFLWGRLYMALSGIEGAIKGAKDSTNNSALGAVLNQQFVIQLGLFTALPMIVENSLEHGFLAAVWDFLTMQIQLASIFYTFSLGTKTHYFGRTLLHGGAKYRATGRGFVVQHKGFAENYRLYARSHFVKAIELGVILTVYASYSAVAADTFVYIVMTISSWFLVVSWVMAPFVFNPSGFDWLKTVYDFDDFMNWIWYRGGVFTKAEQSWETWWYEEQSHLKTTGLWGSC
;
A
#
# COMPACT_ATOMS: atom_id res chain seq x y z
N MET A 1 3.24 3.33 -13.11
CA MET A 1 3.58 1.88 -13.11
C MET A 1 4.57 1.53 -14.21
N SER A 2 4.33 1.82 -15.49
CA SER A 2 5.31 1.54 -16.57
C SER A 2 6.67 2.20 -16.32
N ALA A 3 6.69 3.47 -15.92
CA ALA A 3 7.94 4.19 -15.55
C ALA A 3 8.66 3.61 -14.31
N GLN A 4 8.04 2.69 -13.56
CA GLN A 4 8.68 1.99 -12.44
C GLN A 4 9.10 0.56 -12.79
N GLU A 5 8.75 0.07 -13.98
CA GLU A 5 9.06 -1.30 -14.40
C GLU A 5 10.57 -1.49 -14.62
N THR A 6 11.22 -0.50 -15.25
CA THR A 6 12.67 -0.48 -15.44
C THR A 6 13.40 -0.51 -14.10
N SER A 7 12.96 0.30 -13.13
CA SER A 7 13.61 0.38 -11.82
C SER A 7 13.44 -0.89 -10.98
N PHE A 8 12.21 -1.41 -10.93
CA PHE A 8 11.85 -2.54 -10.09
C PHE A 8 12.38 -3.87 -10.62
N VAL A 9 12.34 -4.09 -11.94
CA VAL A 9 12.68 -5.38 -12.57
C VAL A 9 14.15 -5.45 -12.98
N THR A 10 14.81 -4.32 -13.25
CA THR A 10 16.19 -4.31 -13.72
C THR A 10 17.17 -3.84 -12.64
N LEU A 11 17.32 -2.53 -12.43
CA LEU A 11 18.37 -1.95 -11.61
C LEU A 11 18.31 -2.44 -10.16
N GLY A 12 17.12 -2.48 -9.55
CA GLY A 12 16.92 -3.04 -8.22
C GLY A 12 17.36 -4.51 -8.14
N GLN A 13 16.97 -5.33 -9.13
CA GLN A 13 17.34 -6.75 -9.17
C GLN A 13 18.83 -6.97 -9.41
N ARG A 14 19.49 -6.16 -10.24
CA ARG A 14 20.94 -6.19 -10.46
C ARG A 14 21.69 -6.02 -9.15
N VAL A 15 21.38 -4.95 -8.41
CA VAL A 15 22.06 -4.62 -7.14
C VAL A 15 21.78 -5.67 -6.06
N LEU A 16 20.55 -6.19 -6.00
CA LEU A 16 20.18 -7.26 -5.06
C LEU A 16 20.87 -8.59 -5.37
N ALA A 17 21.11 -8.91 -6.64
CA ALA A 17 21.83 -10.12 -7.04
C ALA A 17 23.35 -9.97 -6.86
N ASN A 18 23.93 -8.85 -7.29
CA ASN A 18 25.36 -8.56 -7.20
C ASN A 18 25.59 -7.05 -6.98
N PRO A 19 26.22 -6.60 -5.88
CA PRO A 19 27.03 -7.37 -4.93
C PRO A 19 26.28 -7.93 -3.71
N LEU A 20 25.02 -7.56 -3.50
CA LEU A 20 24.36 -7.79 -2.21
C LEU A 20 23.98 -9.26 -1.97
N LYS A 21 23.71 -10.06 -3.01
CA LYS A 21 23.31 -11.48 -2.90
C LYS A 21 22.09 -11.70 -1.98
N VAL A 22 21.15 -10.76 -1.99
CA VAL A 22 19.88 -10.81 -1.22
C VAL A 22 18.66 -10.77 -2.15
N ARG A 23 18.83 -11.14 -3.42
CA ARG A 23 17.71 -11.35 -4.34
C ARG A 23 16.93 -12.58 -3.88
N MET A 24 15.74 -12.37 -3.32
CA MET A 24 14.90 -13.43 -2.77
C MET A 24 13.72 -13.81 -3.67
N HIS A 25 13.81 -13.53 -4.98
CA HIS A 25 12.79 -13.78 -6.01
C HIS A 25 11.60 -12.79 -6.02
N TYR A 26 11.18 -12.35 -7.20
CA TYR A 26 9.79 -11.92 -7.47
C TYR A 26 9.53 -11.77 -8.99
N GLY A 27 9.13 -12.85 -9.67
CA GLY A 27 8.44 -12.77 -10.96
C GLY A 27 8.71 -13.89 -11.96
N HIS A 28 7.82 -14.05 -12.93
CA HIS A 28 8.05 -14.90 -14.10
C HIS A 28 8.89 -14.11 -15.14
N PRO A 29 9.90 -14.68 -15.82
CA PRO A 29 10.29 -16.10 -15.86
C PRO A 29 11.58 -16.39 -15.07
N ASP A 30 11.45 -16.75 -13.79
CA ASP A 30 12.57 -17.33 -13.03
C ASP A 30 12.80 -18.81 -13.44
N VAL A 31 14.08 -19.21 -13.51
CA VAL A 31 14.49 -20.59 -13.86
C VAL A 31 15.01 -21.28 -12.60
N PHE A 32 14.44 -22.44 -12.28
CA PHE A 32 14.79 -23.23 -11.10
C PHE A 32 15.63 -24.45 -11.49
N ASP A 33 16.73 -24.68 -10.78
CA ASP A 33 17.44 -25.96 -10.84
C ASP A 33 16.61 -27.04 -10.12
N ARG A 34 15.94 -27.87 -10.92
CA ARG A 34 15.09 -28.96 -10.45
C ARG A 34 15.82 -29.90 -9.49
N ILE A 35 17.06 -30.28 -9.79
CA ILE A 35 17.81 -31.25 -8.98
C ILE A 35 18.17 -30.60 -7.63
N TRP A 36 18.55 -29.32 -7.67
CA TRP A 36 18.89 -28.58 -6.47
C TRP A 36 17.72 -28.46 -5.50
N PHE A 37 16.53 -28.08 -5.99
CA PHE A 37 15.33 -27.87 -5.16
C PHE A 37 14.69 -29.20 -4.71
N LEU A 38 14.58 -30.22 -5.58
CA LEU A 38 13.93 -31.49 -5.22
C LEU A 38 14.68 -32.24 -4.13
N SER A 39 16.02 -32.30 -4.19
CA SER A 39 16.84 -32.92 -3.15
C SER A 39 16.81 -32.17 -1.81
N ARG A 40 16.25 -30.96 -1.81
CA ARG A 40 16.24 -30.01 -0.69
C ARG A 40 14.80 -29.63 -0.27
N GLY A 41 13.84 -30.52 -0.45
CA GLY A 41 12.49 -30.32 0.10
C GLY A 41 11.58 -29.39 -0.73
N GLY A 42 11.93 -29.14 -2.00
CA GLY A 42 11.08 -28.47 -2.97
C GLY A 42 11.26 -26.96 -3.06
N ILE A 43 10.47 -26.35 -3.94
CA ILE A 43 10.50 -24.91 -4.26
C ILE A 43 9.79 -24.12 -3.15
N SER A 44 8.59 -24.54 -2.76
CA SER A 44 7.75 -23.83 -1.79
C SER A 44 7.19 -24.75 -0.71
N LYS A 45 6.70 -24.13 0.37
CA LYS A 45 6.00 -24.81 1.46
C LYS A 45 4.63 -25.29 0.98
N ALA A 46 4.30 -26.55 1.29
CA ALA A 46 3.00 -27.12 0.98
C ALA A 46 1.90 -26.53 1.87
N SER A 47 1.33 -25.40 1.45
CA SER A 47 0.21 -24.76 2.13
C SER A 47 -0.73 -24.13 1.10
N ARG A 48 -2.03 -24.37 1.28
CA ARG A 48 -3.08 -23.83 0.38
C ARG A 48 -3.47 -22.39 0.71
N VAL A 49 -3.15 -21.91 1.91
CA VAL A 49 -3.65 -20.63 2.45
C VAL A 49 -2.51 -19.73 2.93
N ILE A 50 -1.54 -20.29 3.65
CA ILE A 50 -0.36 -19.60 4.19
C ILE A 50 0.77 -19.64 3.15
N ASN A 51 1.56 -18.56 3.04
CA ASN A 51 2.66 -18.37 2.10
C ASN A 51 2.19 -18.10 0.66
N ILE A 52 1.30 -17.13 0.49
CA ILE A 52 0.76 -16.72 -0.82
C ILE A 52 1.86 -16.38 -1.84
N SER A 53 2.98 -15.85 -1.34
CA SER A 53 4.14 -15.46 -2.17
C SER A 53 5.14 -16.60 -2.24
N GLU A 54 4.72 -17.77 -2.73
CA GLU A 54 5.53 -19.01 -2.75
C GLU A 54 6.94 -18.83 -3.33
N ASP A 55 6.99 -18.13 -4.45
CA ASP A 55 8.12 -17.53 -5.13
C ASP A 55 9.23 -17.02 -4.18
N ILE A 56 8.87 -16.18 -3.20
CA ILE A 56 9.85 -15.56 -2.30
C ILE A 56 10.39 -16.56 -1.27
N PHE A 57 9.56 -17.51 -0.84
CA PHE A 57 9.97 -18.56 0.09
C PHE A 57 10.94 -19.55 -0.57
N ALA A 58 10.84 -19.72 -1.90
CA ALA A 58 11.85 -20.46 -2.66
C ALA A 58 13.21 -19.75 -2.60
N GLY A 59 13.23 -18.42 -2.74
CA GLY A 59 14.43 -17.61 -2.55
C GLY A 59 15.02 -17.76 -1.15
N PHE A 60 14.18 -17.67 -0.10
CA PHE A 60 14.63 -17.85 1.28
C PHE A 60 15.23 -19.24 1.51
N ASN A 61 14.59 -20.30 1.02
CA ASN A 61 15.10 -21.66 1.10
C ASN A 61 16.43 -21.82 0.34
N CYS A 62 16.57 -21.17 -0.82
CA CYS A 62 17.80 -21.14 -1.60
C CYS A 62 18.96 -20.57 -0.77
N THR A 63 18.81 -19.34 -0.30
CA THR A 63 19.87 -18.64 0.44
C THR A 63 20.16 -19.28 1.78
N LEU A 64 19.15 -19.75 2.52
CA LEU A 64 19.36 -20.46 3.77
C LEU A 64 20.18 -21.74 3.58
N ARG A 65 20.16 -22.38 2.41
CA ARG A 65 20.94 -23.60 2.15
C ARG A 65 22.28 -23.32 1.46
N GLY A 66 22.73 -22.07 1.45
CA GLY A 66 23.98 -21.65 0.83
C GLY A 66 23.91 -21.52 -0.69
N GLY A 67 22.72 -21.57 -1.28
CA GLY A 67 22.51 -21.24 -2.69
C GLY A 67 22.60 -19.72 -2.94
N ASN A 68 22.82 -19.34 -4.19
CA ASN A 68 22.82 -17.95 -4.62
C ASN A 68 21.83 -17.76 -5.76
N VAL A 69 21.04 -16.68 -5.70
CA VAL A 69 20.09 -16.33 -6.75
C VAL A 69 20.74 -15.28 -7.65
N THR A 70 21.06 -15.68 -8.88
CA THR A 70 21.60 -14.75 -9.88
C THR A 70 20.49 -14.00 -10.60
N HIS A 71 20.85 -12.89 -11.24
CA HIS A 71 19.97 -12.12 -12.11
C HIS A 71 20.62 -12.08 -13.48
N HIS A 72 19.91 -12.58 -14.48
CA HIS A 72 20.35 -12.60 -15.87
C HIS A 72 19.30 -11.86 -16.70
N GLU A 73 19.73 -10.78 -17.34
CA GLU A 73 18.84 -9.95 -18.14
C GLU A 73 18.94 -10.34 -19.61
N TYR A 74 17.79 -10.62 -20.19
CA TYR A 74 17.64 -10.77 -21.62
C TYR A 74 16.38 -10.02 -22.04
N ILE A 75 16.54 -8.80 -22.57
CA ILE A 75 15.44 -8.00 -23.08
C ILE A 75 15.20 -8.44 -24.53
N GLN A 76 14.30 -9.40 -24.74
CA GLN A 76 13.87 -9.81 -26.08
C GLN A 76 12.54 -9.16 -26.47
N VAL A 77 11.56 -9.18 -25.55
CA VAL A 77 10.22 -8.61 -25.74
C VAL A 77 9.69 -8.15 -24.38
N GLY A 78 9.26 -6.89 -24.28
CA GLY A 78 8.56 -6.39 -23.11
C GLY A 78 7.13 -6.91 -23.06
N LYS A 79 6.76 -7.65 -22.01
CA LYS A 79 5.37 -8.05 -21.77
C LYS A 79 4.68 -6.98 -20.92
N GLY A 80 4.56 -5.78 -21.49
CA GLY A 80 3.78 -4.71 -20.90
C GLY A 80 2.29 -5.05 -20.96
N ARG A 81 1.58 -4.87 -19.85
CA ARG A 81 0.13 -4.96 -19.81
C ARG A 81 -0.42 -3.67 -19.23
N ASP A 82 -1.30 -3.02 -19.97
CA ASP A 82 -2.09 -1.94 -19.41
C ASP A 82 -2.96 -2.51 -18.29
N VAL A 83 -2.89 -1.89 -17.11
CA VAL A 83 -3.64 -2.30 -15.92
C VAL A 83 -4.41 -1.13 -15.32
N GLY A 84 -5.70 -1.34 -15.04
CA GLY A 84 -6.53 -0.35 -14.35
C GLY A 84 -6.26 -0.31 -12.85
N LEU A 85 -6.76 0.71 -12.16
CA LEU A 85 -6.54 0.91 -10.72
C LEU A 85 -6.90 -0.31 -9.87
N ASN A 86 -8.03 -0.97 -10.15
CA ASN A 86 -8.48 -2.15 -9.39
C ASN A 86 -7.51 -3.33 -9.55
N GLN A 87 -6.94 -3.52 -10.74
CA GLN A 87 -5.97 -4.59 -10.99
C GLN A 87 -4.65 -4.31 -10.26
N ILE A 88 -4.18 -3.05 -10.31
CA ILE A 88 -2.96 -2.64 -9.61
C ILE A 88 -3.16 -2.79 -8.09
N SER A 89 -4.27 -2.28 -7.55
CA SER A 89 -4.56 -2.34 -6.11
C SER A 89 -4.68 -3.77 -5.61
N MET A 90 -5.27 -4.70 -6.38
CA MET A 90 -5.30 -6.12 -6.04
C MET A 90 -3.90 -6.76 -6.08
N PHE A 91 -3.07 -6.37 -7.05
CA PHE A 91 -1.68 -6.84 -7.10
C PHE A 91 -0.90 -6.35 -5.88
N GLU A 92 -1.00 -5.07 -5.55
CA GLU A 92 -0.34 -4.51 -4.36
C GLU A 92 -0.87 -5.12 -3.06
N ALA A 93 -2.18 -5.37 -2.97
CA ALA A 93 -2.78 -6.09 -1.85
C ALA A 93 -2.19 -7.50 -1.69
N LYS A 94 -1.98 -8.22 -2.80
CA LYS A 94 -1.36 -9.56 -2.80
C LYS A 94 0.08 -9.47 -2.27
N VAL A 95 0.89 -8.56 -2.80
CA VAL A 95 2.30 -8.41 -2.39
C VAL A 95 2.41 -7.94 -0.94
N ALA A 96 1.57 -6.99 -0.51
CA ALA A 96 1.56 -6.50 0.87
C ALA A 96 1.13 -7.58 1.87
N SER A 97 0.10 -8.37 1.55
CA SER A 97 -0.30 -9.50 2.39
C SER A 97 0.80 -10.56 2.46
N GLY A 98 1.41 -10.89 1.32
CA GLY A 98 2.55 -11.81 1.27
C GLY A 98 3.74 -11.36 2.12
N ASN A 99 4.04 -10.06 2.15
CA ASN A 99 5.07 -9.51 3.03
C ASN A 99 4.67 -9.60 4.50
N GLY A 100 3.39 -9.40 4.84
CA GLY A 100 2.87 -9.64 6.19
C GLY A 100 3.15 -11.08 6.67
N GLU A 101 2.93 -12.08 5.80
CA GLU A 101 3.25 -13.48 6.10
C GLU A 101 4.75 -13.74 6.23
N GLN A 102 5.59 -13.03 5.45
CA GLN A 102 7.04 -13.12 5.59
C GLN A 102 7.48 -12.65 6.98
N VAL A 103 6.95 -11.54 7.49
CA VAL A 103 7.27 -11.02 8.84
C VAL A 103 7.01 -12.06 9.91
N LEU A 104 5.90 -12.79 9.77
CA LEU A 104 5.49 -13.86 10.70
C LEU A 104 6.26 -15.17 10.46
N SER A 105 7.04 -15.29 9.39
CA SER A 105 7.75 -16.52 9.04
C SER A 105 9.05 -16.70 9.80
N ARG A 106 9.29 -17.92 10.27
CA ARG A 106 10.57 -18.37 10.84
C ARG A 106 11.75 -18.22 9.88
N ASP A 107 11.51 -18.18 8.56
CA ASP A 107 12.60 -18.08 7.58
C ASP A 107 13.29 -16.72 7.63
N VAL A 108 12.52 -15.66 7.88
CA VAL A 108 13.06 -14.30 8.09
C VAL A 108 13.93 -14.27 9.33
N TYR A 109 13.45 -14.85 10.43
CA TYR A 109 14.24 -14.98 11.65
C TYR A 109 15.57 -15.71 11.39
N ARG A 110 15.55 -16.81 10.62
CA ARG A 110 16.75 -17.57 10.27
C ARG A 110 17.69 -16.82 9.34
N LEU A 111 17.14 -16.08 8.37
CA LEU A 111 17.92 -15.24 7.45
C LEU A 111 18.63 -14.12 8.23
N GLY A 112 17.93 -13.47 9.16
CA GLY A 112 18.52 -12.43 10.02
C GLY A 112 19.72 -12.90 10.83
N HIS A 113 19.79 -14.19 11.19
CA HIS A 113 20.95 -14.76 11.90
C HIS A 113 22.11 -15.15 10.98
N ARG A 114 21.89 -15.25 9.66
CA ARG A 114 22.88 -15.74 8.69
C ARG A 114 23.43 -14.66 7.77
N LEU A 115 22.68 -13.58 7.56
CA LEU A 115 23.11 -12.45 6.75
C LEU A 115 24.04 -11.55 7.57
N ASP A 116 25.12 -11.06 6.94
CA ASP A 116 25.96 -10.00 7.47
C ASP A 116 25.19 -8.68 7.55
N PHE A 117 25.67 -7.72 8.35
CA PHE A 117 24.97 -6.48 8.65
C PHE A 117 24.47 -5.73 7.40
N PHE A 118 25.31 -5.60 6.37
CA PHE A 118 24.92 -4.90 5.14
C PHE A 118 23.85 -5.65 4.35
N ARG A 119 24.00 -6.97 4.19
CA ARG A 119 22.98 -7.79 3.55
C ARG A 119 21.68 -7.81 4.34
N MET A 120 21.75 -7.84 5.67
CA MET A 120 20.58 -7.77 6.54
C MET A 120 19.86 -6.43 6.39
N LEU A 121 20.59 -5.31 6.34
CA LEU A 121 20.02 -3.99 6.12
C LEU A 121 19.36 -3.88 4.73
N SER A 122 20.03 -4.39 3.69
CA SER A 122 19.47 -4.44 2.34
C SER A 122 18.22 -5.31 2.27
N PHE A 123 18.25 -6.49 2.89
CA PHE A 123 17.11 -7.38 2.99
C PHE A 123 15.94 -6.71 3.72
N TYR A 124 16.20 -6.03 4.85
CA TYR A 124 15.18 -5.26 5.57
C TYR A 124 14.56 -4.20 4.66
N TYR A 125 15.37 -3.38 4.00
CA TYR A 125 14.85 -2.27 3.20
C TYR A 125 14.05 -2.73 1.97
N THR A 126 14.43 -3.83 1.32
CA THR A 126 13.79 -4.28 0.08
C THR A 126 12.63 -5.24 0.26
N THR A 127 12.52 -5.88 1.43
CA THR A 127 11.43 -6.81 1.73
C THR A 127 10.51 -6.22 2.81
N ILE A 128 10.74 -6.58 4.07
CA ILE A 128 9.81 -6.40 5.19
C ILE A 128 9.76 -4.97 5.69
N GLY A 129 10.93 -4.33 5.76
CA GLY A 129 11.09 -2.99 6.30
C GLY A 129 10.36 -1.93 5.49
N PHE A 130 10.25 -2.08 4.18
CA PHE A 130 9.46 -1.18 3.34
C PHE A 130 7.99 -1.13 3.80
N TYR A 131 7.33 -2.30 3.89
CA TYR A 131 5.92 -2.38 4.30
C TYR A 131 5.71 -2.02 5.77
N PHE A 132 6.66 -2.39 6.65
CA PHE A 132 6.63 -2.02 8.05
C PHE A 132 6.72 -0.49 8.23
N ASN A 133 7.69 0.15 7.59
CA ASN A 133 7.85 1.61 7.64
C ASN A 133 6.63 2.32 7.07
N THR A 134 6.09 1.86 5.93
CA THR A 134 4.84 2.37 5.35
C THR A 134 3.68 2.30 6.35
N MET A 135 3.51 1.17 7.05
CA MET A 135 2.47 1.02 8.06
C MET A 135 2.70 1.98 9.24
N MET A 136 3.94 2.10 9.71
CA MET A 136 4.30 3.04 10.79
C MET A 136 3.98 4.48 10.43
N VAL A 137 4.27 4.92 9.19
CA VAL A 137 3.93 6.26 8.71
C VAL A 137 2.42 6.50 8.83
N VAL A 138 1.58 5.60 8.31
CA VAL A 138 0.13 5.77 8.42
C VAL A 138 -0.34 5.77 9.88
N LEU A 139 0.20 4.88 10.73
CA LEU A 139 -0.14 4.86 12.15
C LEU A 139 0.26 6.15 12.87
N THR A 140 1.40 6.75 12.54
CA THR A 140 1.80 8.04 13.12
C THR A 140 0.85 9.17 12.74
N VAL A 141 0.27 9.13 11.53
CA VAL A 141 -0.73 10.11 11.08
C VAL A 141 -2.02 9.96 11.86
N TYR A 142 -2.47 8.72 12.06
CA TYR A 142 -3.61 8.43 12.93
C TYR A 142 -3.38 8.91 14.36
N ALA A 143 -2.25 8.55 14.97
CA ALA A 143 -1.90 8.96 16.33
C ALA A 143 -1.81 10.50 16.46
N PHE A 144 -1.25 11.16 15.44
CA PHE A 144 -1.16 12.61 15.39
C PHE A 144 -2.53 13.29 15.32
N LEU A 145 -3.40 12.85 14.40
CA LEU A 145 -4.72 13.47 14.21
C LEU A 145 -5.63 13.23 15.41
N TRP A 146 -5.65 12.00 15.95
CA TRP A 146 -6.38 11.69 17.18
C TRP A 146 -5.83 12.45 18.38
N GLY A 147 -4.50 12.54 18.53
CA GLY A 147 -3.86 13.33 19.58
C GLY A 147 -4.19 14.83 19.49
N ARG A 148 -4.21 15.39 18.28
CA ARG A 148 -4.60 16.78 18.02
C ARG A 148 -6.05 17.05 18.36
N LEU A 149 -6.95 16.17 17.92
CA LEU A 149 -8.36 16.26 18.25
C LEU A 149 -8.57 16.23 19.77
N TYR A 150 -7.88 15.33 20.47
CA TYR A 150 -7.93 15.26 21.93
C TYR A 150 -7.44 16.56 22.59
N MET A 151 -6.32 17.13 22.15
CA MET A 151 -5.81 18.41 22.69
C MET A 151 -6.75 19.59 22.42
N ALA A 152 -7.42 19.61 21.27
CA ALA A 152 -8.40 20.63 20.93
C ALA A 152 -9.66 20.52 21.79
N LEU A 153 -10.23 19.32 21.92
CA LEU A 153 -11.46 19.07 22.69
C LEU A 153 -11.26 19.20 24.21
N SER A 154 -10.07 18.87 24.72
CA SER A 154 -9.74 19.01 26.15
C SER A 154 -9.46 20.46 26.58
N GLY A 155 -9.40 21.41 25.64
CA GLY A 155 -9.07 22.81 25.92
C GLY A 155 -7.61 23.07 26.27
N ILE A 156 -6.77 22.02 26.33
CA ILE A 156 -5.33 22.10 26.58
C ILE A 156 -4.65 22.95 25.51
N GLU A 157 -5.06 22.83 24.25
CA GLU A 157 -4.53 23.64 23.15
C GLU A 157 -4.79 25.15 23.36
N GLY A 158 -5.95 25.51 23.91
CA GLY A 158 -6.28 26.89 24.27
C GLY A 158 -5.46 27.40 25.47
N ALA A 159 -5.24 26.55 26.48
CA ALA A 159 -4.42 26.88 27.65
C ALA A 159 -2.94 27.09 27.28
N ILE A 160 -2.40 26.25 26.38
CA ILE A 160 -1.04 26.36 25.87
C ILE A 160 -0.83 27.67 25.11
N LYS A 161 -1.80 28.08 24.27
CA LYS A 161 -1.73 29.36 23.53
C LYS A 161 -1.73 30.59 24.45
N GLY A 162 -2.35 30.49 25.63
CA GLY A 162 -2.38 31.56 26.64
C GLY A 162 -1.09 31.70 27.46
N ALA A 163 -0.26 30.65 27.53
CA ALA A 163 1.04 30.69 28.18
C ALA A 163 2.08 31.30 27.22
N LYS A 164 2.63 32.47 27.58
CA LYS A 164 3.51 33.31 26.75
C LYS A 164 4.84 32.66 26.27
N ASP A 165 5.10 31.38 26.55
CA ASP A 165 6.36 30.68 26.25
C ASP A 165 6.20 29.34 25.49
N SER A 166 5.15 29.13 24.69
CA SER A 166 4.98 27.85 23.97
C SER A 166 5.58 27.84 22.55
N THR A 167 6.90 27.99 22.44
CA THR A 167 7.65 27.60 21.23
C THR A 167 7.90 26.09 21.23
N ASN A 168 7.03 25.30 20.56
CA ASN A 168 7.45 24.02 19.95
C ASN A 168 6.42 23.32 19.04
N ASN A 169 5.21 23.87 18.84
CA ASN A 169 4.22 23.26 17.94
C ASN A 169 4.61 23.37 16.46
N SER A 170 5.37 24.40 16.08
CA SER A 170 5.89 24.58 14.73
C SER A 170 6.89 23.49 14.35
N ALA A 171 7.73 23.04 15.28
CA ALA A 171 8.74 22.02 15.03
C ALA A 171 8.10 20.65 14.76
N LEU A 172 7.15 20.22 15.59
CA LEU A 172 6.45 18.95 15.38
C LEU A 172 5.59 18.97 14.10
N GLY A 173 4.90 20.09 13.83
CA GLY A 173 4.13 20.28 12.59
C GLY A 173 5.02 20.32 11.35
N ALA A 174 6.17 20.99 11.42
CA ALA A 174 7.16 21.03 10.35
C ALA A 174 7.75 19.64 10.10
N VAL A 175 8.07 18.87 11.14
CA VAL A 175 8.62 17.50 11.00
C VAL A 175 7.60 16.56 10.37
N LEU A 176 6.32 16.64 10.72
CA LEU A 176 5.28 15.77 10.14
C LEU A 176 4.91 16.15 8.70
N ASN A 177 4.86 17.45 8.40
CA ASN A 177 4.69 17.92 7.02
C ASN A 177 5.91 17.59 6.15
N GLN A 178 7.11 17.72 6.70
CA GLN A 178 8.33 17.24 6.09
C GLN A 178 8.25 15.72 5.87
N GLN A 179 7.74 14.93 6.82
CA GLN A 179 7.60 13.49 6.65
C GLN A 179 6.71 13.15 5.44
N PHE A 180 5.56 13.80 5.27
CA PHE A 180 4.70 13.57 4.10
C PHE A 180 5.36 14.01 2.78
N VAL A 181 5.92 15.23 2.73
CA VAL A 181 6.50 15.77 1.49
C VAL A 181 7.80 15.06 1.10
N ILE A 182 8.69 14.85 2.07
CA ILE A 182 10.02 14.29 1.89
C ILE A 182 9.95 12.77 1.74
N GLN A 183 9.17 12.06 2.56
CA GLN A 183 9.13 10.59 2.53
C GLN A 183 8.19 10.02 1.46
N LEU A 184 7.01 10.62 1.19
CA LEU A 184 6.06 10.08 0.21
C LEU A 184 6.18 10.69 -1.19
N GLY A 185 6.66 11.93 -1.31
CA GLY A 185 6.81 12.61 -2.59
C GLY A 185 8.23 12.56 -3.16
N LEU A 186 9.23 12.90 -2.33
CA LEU A 186 10.60 13.13 -2.80
C LEU A 186 11.44 11.85 -2.79
N PHE A 187 11.55 11.12 -1.66
CA PHE A 187 12.42 9.94 -1.57
C PHE A 187 11.90 8.69 -2.28
N THR A 188 10.59 8.56 -2.45
CA THR A 188 9.98 7.47 -3.26
C THR A 188 10.15 7.70 -4.76
N ALA A 189 10.13 8.97 -5.20
CA ALA A 189 10.33 9.35 -6.60
C ALA A 189 11.81 9.51 -6.97
N LEU A 190 12.70 9.75 -6.00
CA LEU A 190 14.11 9.99 -6.24
C LEU A 190 14.81 8.85 -6.99
N PRO A 191 14.64 7.55 -6.64
CA PRO A 191 15.23 6.47 -7.43
C PRO A 191 14.80 6.50 -8.90
N MET A 192 13.52 6.77 -9.16
CA MET A 192 12.98 6.88 -10.52
C MET A 192 13.53 8.11 -11.26
N ILE A 193 13.63 9.26 -10.60
CA ILE A 193 14.19 10.47 -11.19
C ILE A 193 15.67 10.27 -11.53
N VAL A 194 16.44 9.65 -10.61
CA VAL A 194 17.87 9.35 -10.83
C VAL A 194 18.02 8.38 -12.00
N GLU A 195 17.21 7.34 -12.06
CA GLU A 195 17.24 6.37 -13.16
C GLU A 195 16.87 6.99 -14.50
N ASN A 196 15.74 7.68 -14.58
CA ASN A 196 15.35 8.37 -15.82
C ASN A 196 16.40 9.41 -16.23
N SER A 197 17.06 10.06 -15.26
CA SER A 197 18.14 11.00 -15.55
C SER A 197 19.37 10.32 -16.15
N LEU A 198 19.67 9.09 -15.73
CA LEU A 198 20.78 8.29 -16.25
C LEU A 198 20.47 7.67 -17.62
N GLU A 199 19.23 7.21 -17.82
CA GLU A 199 18.83 6.52 -19.05
C GLU A 199 18.43 7.48 -20.18
N HIS A 200 17.66 8.53 -19.86
CA HIS A 200 17.03 9.43 -20.84
C HIS A 200 17.56 10.86 -20.78
N GLY A 201 18.40 11.17 -19.79
CA GLY A 201 18.97 12.50 -19.54
C GLY A 201 18.17 13.32 -18.53
N PHE A 202 18.85 14.22 -17.81
CA PHE A 202 18.27 14.98 -16.70
C PHE A 202 17.03 15.81 -17.08
N LEU A 203 17.07 16.52 -18.21
CA LEU A 203 15.94 17.35 -18.64
C LEU A 203 14.70 16.52 -18.98
N ALA A 204 14.89 15.38 -19.65
CA ALA A 204 13.81 14.44 -19.94
C ALA A 204 13.21 13.90 -18.65
N ALA A 205 14.04 13.50 -17.68
CA ALA A 205 13.59 13.01 -16.38
C ALA A 205 12.77 14.03 -15.59
N VAL A 206 13.17 15.31 -15.61
CA VAL A 206 12.39 16.39 -14.97
C VAL A 206 11.05 16.58 -15.67
N TRP A 207 11.01 16.56 -17.00
CA TRP A 207 9.78 16.67 -17.76
C TRP A 207 8.84 15.48 -17.50
N ASP A 208 9.38 14.25 -17.50
CA ASP A 208 8.64 13.04 -17.18
C ASP A 208 8.08 13.08 -15.75
N PHE A 209 8.86 13.57 -14.79
CA PHE A 209 8.35 13.78 -13.43
C PHE A 209 7.19 14.77 -13.38
N LEU A 210 7.29 15.91 -14.08
CA LEU A 210 6.22 16.91 -14.14
C LEU A 210 4.97 16.36 -14.81
N THR A 211 5.11 15.65 -15.94
CA THR A 211 3.97 15.02 -16.62
C THR A 211 3.30 13.98 -15.74
N MET A 212 4.06 13.17 -14.99
CA MET A 212 3.50 12.23 -14.01
C MET A 212 2.70 12.95 -12.91
N GLN A 213 3.17 14.11 -12.41
CA GLN A 213 2.40 14.88 -11.43
C GLN A 213 1.09 15.42 -12.00
N ILE A 214 1.10 15.91 -13.25
CA ILE A 214 -0.10 16.35 -13.96
C ILE A 214 -1.08 15.18 -14.17
N GLN A 215 -0.58 13.98 -14.39
CA GLN A 215 -1.37 12.73 -14.44
C GLN A 215 -1.82 12.22 -13.07
N LEU A 216 -1.71 13.04 -12.01
CA LEU A 216 -2.17 12.76 -10.66
C LEU A 216 -1.43 11.60 -9.97
N ALA A 217 -0.15 11.39 -10.29
CA ALA A 217 0.68 10.36 -9.66
C ALA A 217 0.69 10.46 -8.12
N SER A 218 0.69 11.68 -7.56
CA SER A 218 0.63 11.88 -6.10
C SER A 218 -0.65 11.30 -5.47
N ILE A 219 -1.81 11.44 -6.14
CA ILE A 219 -3.07 10.84 -5.68
C ILE A 219 -2.99 9.32 -5.75
N PHE A 220 -2.47 8.79 -6.86
CA PHE A 220 -2.31 7.35 -7.08
C PHE A 220 -1.40 6.71 -6.02
N TYR A 221 -0.21 7.27 -5.77
CA TYR A 221 0.73 6.70 -4.79
C TYR A 221 0.23 6.84 -3.35
N THR A 222 -0.48 7.91 -3.02
CA THR A 222 -1.12 8.09 -1.71
C THR A 222 -2.23 7.05 -1.48
N PHE A 223 -3.00 6.73 -2.51
CA PHE A 223 -3.97 5.63 -2.49
C PHE A 223 -3.30 4.26 -2.36
N SER A 224 -2.25 4.00 -3.15
CA SER A 224 -1.43 2.79 -3.07
C SER A 224 -0.86 2.55 -1.66
N LEU A 225 -0.42 3.61 -0.97
CA LEU A 225 0.06 3.55 0.41
C LEU A 225 -1.01 3.00 1.37
N GLY A 226 -2.26 3.45 1.21
CA GLY A 226 -3.41 2.97 1.98
C GLY A 226 -3.68 1.48 1.75
N THR A 227 -3.63 1.05 0.49
CA THR A 227 -3.75 -0.35 0.09
C THR A 227 -2.67 -1.21 0.77
N LYS A 228 -1.38 -0.86 0.59
CA LYS A 228 -0.26 -1.60 1.16
C LYS A 228 -0.38 -1.72 2.68
N THR A 229 -0.66 -0.60 3.36
CA THR A 229 -0.80 -0.56 4.82
C THR A 229 -1.95 -1.43 5.31
N HIS A 230 -3.13 -1.33 4.69
CA HIS A 230 -4.31 -2.07 5.15
C HIS A 230 -4.10 -3.58 5.07
N TYR A 231 -3.62 -4.08 3.92
CA TYR A 231 -3.46 -5.52 3.72
C TYR A 231 -2.26 -6.09 4.48
N PHE A 232 -1.17 -5.34 4.58
CA PHE A 232 -0.03 -5.71 5.44
C PHE A 232 -0.45 -5.80 6.92
N GLY A 233 -1.07 -4.75 7.46
CA GLY A 233 -1.50 -4.72 8.86
C GLY A 233 -2.59 -5.74 9.19
N ARG A 234 -3.54 -5.99 8.27
CA ARG A 234 -4.54 -7.05 8.43
C ARG A 234 -3.89 -8.42 8.58
N THR A 235 -2.92 -8.73 7.72
CA THR A 235 -2.20 -10.01 7.75
C THR A 235 -1.37 -10.15 9.02
N LEU A 236 -0.74 -9.06 9.48
CA LEU A 236 0.03 -9.06 10.73
C LEU A 236 -0.84 -9.33 11.96
N LEU A 237 -2.04 -8.73 12.03
CA LEU A 237 -2.93 -8.81 13.19
C LEU A 237 -3.79 -10.08 13.22
N HIS A 238 -4.29 -10.52 12.06
CA HIS A 238 -5.30 -11.59 11.98
C HIS A 238 -4.74 -12.87 11.34
N GLY A 239 -3.55 -12.82 10.74
CA GLY A 239 -3.04 -13.90 9.90
C GLY A 239 -3.91 -14.14 8.66
N GLY A 240 -3.60 -15.20 7.92
CA GLY A 240 -4.45 -15.72 6.84
C GLY A 240 -4.65 -14.74 5.69
N ALA A 241 -3.58 -14.47 4.94
CA ALA A 241 -3.73 -13.73 3.69
C ALA A 241 -4.74 -14.48 2.79
N LYS A 242 -5.76 -13.77 2.28
CA LYS A 242 -6.70 -14.35 1.31
C LYS A 242 -6.17 -14.05 -0.08
N TYR A 243 -5.93 -15.10 -0.88
CA TYR A 243 -5.59 -14.89 -2.29
C TYR A 243 -6.74 -14.17 -2.99
N ARG A 244 -6.46 -12.98 -3.52
CA ARG A 244 -7.36 -12.23 -4.40
C ARG A 244 -6.80 -12.35 -5.80
N ALA A 245 -7.53 -13.01 -6.69
CA ALA A 245 -7.11 -13.14 -8.08
C ALA A 245 -7.02 -11.76 -8.71
N THR A 246 -5.85 -11.41 -9.23
CA THR A 246 -5.68 -10.22 -10.07
C THR A 246 -6.41 -10.48 -11.38
N GLY A 247 -7.60 -9.91 -11.51
CA GLY A 247 -8.44 -10.09 -12.69
C GLY A 247 -7.73 -9.68 -13.98
N ARG A 248 -8.04 -10.35 -15.09
CA ARG A 248 -7.49 -10.05 -16.43
C ARG A 248 -8.45 -9.21 -17.29
N GLY A 249 -9.03 -8.16 -16.73
CA GLY A 249 -9.90 -7.22 -17.46
C GLY A 249 -9.15 -6.26 -18.39
N PHE A 250 -9.94 -5.51 -19.18
CA PHE A 250 -9.48 -4.40 -20.01
C PHE A 250 -9.40 -3.11 -19.18
N VAL A 251 -8.36 -2.29 -19.41
CA VAL A 251 -8.17 -1.03 -18.66
C VAL A 251 -9.25 0.00 -18.92
N VAL A 252 -9.77 0.03 -20.14
CA VAL A 252 -10.80 0.97 -20.57
C VAL A 252 -12.19 0.61 -20.02
N GLN A 253 -12.31 -0.55 -19.37
CA GLN A 253 -13.58 -0.99 -18.80
C GLN A 253 -13.93 -0.18 -17.56
N HIS A 254 -15.09 0.46 -17.61
CA HIS A 254 -15.68 1.15 -16.46
C HIS A 254 -16.01 0.15 -15.33
N LYS A 255 -15.78 0.58 -14.09
CA LYS A 255 -15.99 -0.20 -12.88
C LYS A 255 -17.12 0.39 -12.04
N GLY A 256 -18.14 -0.43 -11.81
CA GLY A 256 -19.35 -0.01 -11.09
C GLY A 256 -19.08 0.36 -9.63
N PHE A 257 -19.94 1.20 -9.06
CA PHE A 257 -19.85 1.61 -7.64
C PHE A 257 -19.87 0.44 -6.66
N ALA A 258 -20.67 -0.59 -6.90
CA ALA A 258 -20.69 -1.79 -6.06
C ALA A 258 -19.33 -2.52 -6.04
N GLU A 259 -18.64 -2.63 -7.18
CA GLU A 259 -17.30 -3.25 -7.25
C GLU A 259 -16.27 -2.41 -6.50
N ASN A 260 -16.25 -1.09 -6.72
CA ASN A 260 -15.33 -0.18 -6.04
C ASN A 260 -15.57 -0.15 -4.52
N TYR A 261 -16.84 -0.13 -4.09
CA TYR A 261 -17.19 -0.20 -2.67
C TYR A 261 -16.71 -1.49 -2.03
N ARG A 262 -16.96 -2.65 -2.65
CA ARG A 262 -16.50 -3.95 -2.14
C ARG A 262 -14.98 -4.03 -1.97
N LEU A 263 -14.22 -3.41 -2.88
CA LEU A 263 -12.75 -3.43 -2.85
C LEU A 263 -12.17 -2.43 -1.84
N TYR A 264 -12.78 -1.24 -1.71
CA TYR A 264 -12.17 -0.10 -1.01
C TYR A 264 -12.86 0.36 0.27
N ALA A 265 -14.05 -0.17 0.61
CA ALA A 265 -14.80 0.26 1.79
C ALA A 265 -13.98 0.22 3.08
N ARG A 266 -13.39 -0.94 3.42
CA ARG A 266 -12.58 -1.12 4.66
C ARG A 266 -11.15 -0.63 4.55
N SER A 267 -10.59 -0.64 3.35
CA SER A 267 -9.19 -0.27 3.13
C SER A 267 -8.99 1.24 3.05
N HIS A 268 -9.95 1.97 2.46
CA HIS A 268 -9.84 3.41 2.20
C HIS A 268 -11.05 4.19 2.71
N PHE A 269 -12.29 3.89 2.28
CA PHE A 269 -13.43 4.79 2.51
C PHE A 269 -13.75 5.02 3.98
N VAL A 270 -13.91 3.95 4.77
CA VAL A 270 -14.19 4.07 6.22
C VAL A 270 -13.10 4.86 6.92
N LYS A 271 -11.84 4.57 6.58
CA LYS A 271 -10.65 5.23 7.13
C LYS A 271 -10.58 6.72 6.74
N ALA A 272 -10.88 7.04 5.49
CA ALA A 272 -10.86 8.40 5.00
C ALA A 272 -12.01 9.24 5.60
N ILE A 273 -13.20 8.64 5.75
CA ILE A 273 -14.34 9.28 6.42
C ILE A 273 -13.99 9.54 7.89
N GLU A 274 -13.41 8.57 8.60
CA GLU A 274 -12.94 8.76 9.97
C GLU A 274 -11.97 9.94 10.09
N LEU A 275 -10.91 9.96 9.28
CA LEU A 275 -9.93 11.05 9.29
C LEU A 275 -10.54 12.39 8.85
N GLY A 276 -11.47 12.39 7.90
CA GLY A 276 -12.20 13.59 7.46
C GLY A 276 -13.09 14.15 8.57
N VAL A 277 -13.80 13.30 9.31
CA VAL A 277 -14.60 13.71 10.48
C VAL A 277 -13.68 14.28 11.56
N ILE A 278 -12.56 13.63 11.86
CA ILE A 278 -11.58 14.14 12.83
C ILE A 278 -11.07 15.53 12.41
N LEU A 279 -10.72 15.72 11.14
CA LEU A 279 -10.23 17.00 10.63
C LEU A 279 -11.30 18.09 10.67
N THR A 280 -12.56 17.77 10.32
CA THR A 280 -13.67 18.74 10.39
C THR A 280 -13.98 19.17 11.83
N VAL A 281 -13.98 18.22 12.77
CA VAL A 281 -14.16 18.54 14.21
C VAL A 281 -12.96 19.32 14.74
N TYR A 282 -11.74 18.94 14.36
CA TYR A 282 -10.55 19.71 14.73
C TYR A 282 -10.60 21.14 14.17
N ALA A 283 -11.10 21.33 12.95
CA ALA A 283 -11.28 22.66 12.36
C ALA A 283 -12.26 23.54 13.15
N SER A 284 -13.33 22.96 13.71
CA SER A 284 -14.37 23.71 14.41
C SER A 284 -14.01 24.03 15.87
N TYR A 285 -13.23 23.18 16.55
CA TYR A 285 -12.90 23.34 17.97
C TYR A 285 -11.48 23.85 18.25
N SER A 286 -10.56 23.83 17.27
CA SER A 286 -9.18 24.25 17.53
C SER A 286 -9.04 25.77 17.66
N ALA A 287 -8.41 26.21 18.74
CA ALA A 287 -8.00 27.61 18.91
C ALA A 287 -6.88 28.04 17.94
N VAL A 288 -6.21 27.08 17.30
CA VAL A 288 -5.20 27.32 16.25
C VAL A 288 -5.86 27.52 14.88
N ALA A 289 -7.08 27.02 14.68
CA ALA A 289 -7.87 27.29 13.46
C ALA A 289 -8.22 28.79 13.29
N ALA A 290 -8.12 29.60 14.35
CA ALA A 290 -8.24 31.05 14.26
C ALA A 290 -7.12 31.70 13.42
N ASP A 291 -5.94 31.05 13.32
CA ASP A 291 -4.90 31.42 12.36
C ASP A 291 -5.02 30.50 11.14
N THR A 292 -5.70 31.01 10.10
CA THR A 292 -6.01 30.29 8.87
C THR A 292 -4.75 29.73 8.19
N PHE A 293 -3.62 30.45 8.24
CA PHE A 293 -2.41 30.02 7.54
C PHE A 293 -1.74 28.85 8.26
N VAL A 294 -1.59 28.93 9.58
CA VAL A 294 -0.99 27.87 10.39
C VAL A 294 -1.82 26.59 10.34
N TYR A 295 -3.15 26.71 10.40
CA TYR A 295 -4.05 25.58 10.26
C TYR A 295 -3.95 24.90 8.88
N ILE A 296 -3.96 25.67 7.79
CA ILE A 296 -3.86 25.12 6.42
C ILE A 296 -2.53 24.39 6.26
N VAL A 297 -1.41 25.01 6.62
CA VAL A 297 -0.10 24.38 6.47
C VAL A 297 -0.03 23.06 7.23
N MET A 298 -0.58 22.99 8.45
CA MET A 298 -0.52 21.77 9.27
C MET A 298 -1.46 20.64 8.81
N THR A 299 -2.58 20.96 8.16
CA THR A 299 -3.63 19.97 7.85
C THR A 299 -3.73 19.62 6.37
N ILE A 300 -3.10 20.38 5.47
CA ILE A 300 -3.19 20.16 4.01
C ILE A 300 -2.76 18.76 3.58
N SER A 301 -1.70 18.21 4.20
CA SER A 301 -1.22 16.85 3.95
C SER A 301 -2.24 15.79 4.35
N SER A 302 -2.92 16.00 5.47
CA SER A 302 -3.97 15.10 5.98
C SER A 302 -5.25 15.18 5.14
N TRP A 303 -5.64 16.38 4.72
CA TRP A 303 -6.74 16.57 3.77
C TRP A 303 -6.43 15.95 2.42
N PHE A 304 -5.19 16.09 1.92
CA PHE A 304 -4.75 15.46 0.69
C PHE A 304 -4.83 13.93 0.76
N LEU A 305 -4.43 13.33 1.90
CA LEU A 305 -4.60 11.89 2.16
C LEU A 305 -6.08 11.48 2.07
N VAL A 306 -6.97 12.19 2.78
CA VAL A 306 -8.42 11.91 2.79
C VAL A 306 -9.01 11.99 1.39
N VAL A 307 -8.74 13.09 0.68
CA VAL A 307 -9.23 13.29 -0.69
C VAL A 307 -8.69 12.20 -1.63
N SER A 308 -7.41 11.84 -1.52
CA SER A 308 -6.82 10.80 -2.35
C SER A 308 -7.45 9.43 -2.11
N TRP A 309 -7.73 9.08 -0.86
CA TRP A 309 -8.35 7.80 -0.50
C TRP A 309 -9.82 7.69 -0.94
N VAL A 310 -10.56 8.79 -0.98
CA VAL A 310 -11.95 8.81 -1.46
C VAL A 310 -12.02 8.89 -2.98
N MET A 311 -11.25 9.79 -3.60
CA MET A 311 -11.44 10.15 -5.01
C MET A 311 -10.72 9.24 -6.00
N ALA A 312 -9.61 8.59 -5.62
CA ALA A 312 -8.81 7.80 -6.57
C ALA A 312 -9.62 6.71 -7.31
N PRO A 313 -10.53 5.93 -6.67
CA PRO A 313 -11.38 4.96 -7.37
C PRO A 313 -12.29 5.54 -8.44
N PHE A 314 -12.60 6.84 -8.39
CA PHE A 314 -13.47 7.51 -9.36
C PHE A 314 -12.65 8.24 -10.44
N VAL A 315 -11.58 8.91 -10.03
CA VAL A 315 -10.68 9.66 -10.93
C VAL A 315 -9.96 8.74 -11.92
N PHE A 316 -9.51 7.56 -11.45
CA PHE A 316 -8.82 6.59 -12.31
C PHE A 316 -9.78 5.55 -12.92
N ASN A 317 -11.09 5.78 -12.87
CA ASN A 317 -12.10 4.93 -13.49
C ASN A 317 -12.53 5.52 -14.84
N PRO A 318 -12.38 4.79 -15.96
CA PRO A 318 -12.83 5.25 -17.27
C PRO A 318 -14.29 5.68 -17.24
N SER A 319 -14.62 6.87 -17.72
CA SER A 319 -15.97 7.45 -17.65
C SER A 319 -16.56 7.56 -16.23
N GLY A 320 -15.72 7.66 -15.19
CA GLY A 320 -16.16 7.75 -13.79
C GLY A 320 -17.03 8.95 -13.44
N PHE A 321 -17.01 10.01 -14.27
CA PHE A 321 -17.79 11.23 -14.09
C PHE A 321 -18.83 11.46 -15.21
N ASP A 322 -19.06 10.45 -16.05
CA ASP A 322 -20.15 10.51 -17.03
C ASP A 322 -21.49 10.41 -16.30
N TRP A 323 -22.36 11.40 -16.46
CA TRP A 323 -23.62 11.51 -15.72
C TRP A 323 -24.51 10.29 -15.91
N LEU A 324 -24.65 9.82 -17.16
CA LEU A 324 -25.54 8.72 -17.48
C LEU A 324 -25.06 7.42 -16.82
N LYS A 325 -23.75 7.17 -16.85
CA LYS A 325 -23.15 6.01 -16.17
C LYS A 325 -23.24 6.13 -14.66
N THR A 326 -23.01 7.32 -14.10
CA THR A 326 -23.12 7.58 -12.66
C THR A 326 -24.52 7.25 -12.13
N VAL A 327 -25.57 7.60 -12.89
CA VAL A 327 -26.96 7.28 -12.53
C VAL A 327 -27.21 5.77 -12.54
N TYR A 328 -26.76 5.07 -13.59
CA TYR A 328 -26.91 3.61 -13.67
C TYR A 328 -26.11 2.88 -12.58
N ASP A 329 -24.87 3.30 -12.34
CA ASP A 329 -24.03 2.75 -11.28
C ASP A 329 -24.65 2.96 -9.90
N PHE A 330 -25.32 4.10 -9.68
CA PHE A 330 -26.02 4.37 -8.43
C PHE A 330 -27.25 3.49 -8.25
N ASP A 331 -28.04 3.28 -9.31
CA ASP A 331 -29.19 2.36 -9.28
C ASP A 331 -28.73 0.92 -9.03
N ASP A 332 -27.71 0.45 -9.75
CA ASP A 332 -27.09 -0.86 -9.55
C ASP A 332 -26.53 -1.01 -8.12
N PHE A 333 -25.91 0.03 -7.58
CA PHE A 333 -25.41 0.06 -6.21
C PHE A 333 -26.53 -0.04 -5.18
N MET A 334 -27.63 0.70 -5.37
CA MET A 334 -28.79 0.62 -4.50
C MET A 334 -29.46 -0.75 -4.59
N ASN A 335 -29.60 -1.30 -5.79
CA ASN A 335 -30.10 -2.66 -5.99
C ASN A 335 -29.23 -3.69 -5.25
N TRP A 336 -27.89 -3.56 -5.31
CA TRP A 336 -26.95 -4.43 -4.58
C TRP A 336 -27.05 -4.28 -3.04
N ILE A 337 -27.27 -3.06 -2.52
CA ILE A 337 -27.48 -2.81 -1.08
C ILE A 337 -28.76 -3.48 -0.60
N TRP A 338 -29.87 -3.28 -1.32
CA TRP A 338 -31.20 -3.71 -0.90
C TRP A 338 -31.53 -5.15 -1.33
N TYR A 339 -30.63 -5.82 -2.04
CA TYR A 339 -30.81 -7.19 -2.46
C TYR A 339 -30.87 -8.13 -1.25
N ARG A 340 -32.09 -8.57 -0.90
CA ARG A 340 -32.33 -9.58 0.12
C ARG A 340 -31.90 -10.94 -0.41
N GLY A 341 -30.76 -11.42 0.08
CA GLY A 341 -30.16 -12.64 -0.42
C GLY A 341 -30.78 -13.93 0.13
N GLY A 342 -30.63 -15.02 -0.63
CA GLY A 342 -30.82 -16.39 -0.17
C GLY A 342 -29.49 -17.09 0.17
N VAL A 343 -29.55 -18.36 0.58
CA VAL A 343 -28.41 -19.16 1.11
C VAL A 343 -27.21 -19.27 0.15
N PHE A 344 -27.41 -19.15 -1.16
CA PHE A 344 -26.35 -19.27 -2.19
C PHE A 344 -25.97 -17.95 -2.87
N THR A 345 -26.37 -16.82 -2.30
CA THR A 345 -26.02 -15.51 -2.88
C THR A 345 -24.54 -15.24 -2.75
N LYS A 346 -23.96 -14.61 -3.78
CA LYS A 346 -22.54 -14.23 -3.79
C LYS A 346 -22.38 -12.81 -3.26
N ALA A 347 -21.22 -12.49 -2.71
CA ALA A 347 -20.85 -11.12 -2.32
C ALA A 347 -21.01 -10.08 -3.45
N GLU A 348 -21.00 -10.52 -4.71
CA GLU A 348 -21.17 -9.64 -5.86
C GLU A 348 -22.61 -9.17 -6.08
N GLN A 349 -23.58 -9.88 -5.49
CA GLN A 349 -25.01 -9.67 -5.70
C GLN A 349 -25.69 -9.04 -4.49
N SER A 350 -25.16 -9.26 -3.28
CA SER A 350 -25.75 -8.72 -2.04
C SER A 350 -24.69 -8.08 -1.15
N TRP A 351 -25.00 -6.90 -0.64
CA TRP A 351 -24.22 -6.24 0.39
C TRP A 351 -24.12 -7.06 1.68
N GLU A 352 -25.20 -7.71 2.09
CA GLU A 352 -25.24 -8.50 3.33
C GLU A 352 -24.23 -9.66 3.28
N THR A 353 -24.23 -10.43 2.19
CA THR A 353 -23.27 -11.53 2.00
C THR A 353 -21.84 -11.00 1.95
N TRP A 354 -21.60 -9.91 1.23
CA TRP A 354 -20.28 -9.27 1.21
C TRP A 354 -19.82 -8.83 2.59
N TRP A 355 -20.71 -8.24 3.40
CA TRP A 355 -20.39 -7.79 4.75
C TRP A 355 -19.94 -8.95 5.64
N TYR A 356 -20.68 -10.07 5.64
CA TYR A 356 -20.28 -11.26 6.40
C TYR A 356 -18.99 -11.89 5.90
N GLU A 357 -18.77 -11.93 4.58
CA GLU A 357 -17.51 -12.42 4.00
C GLU A 357 -16.32 -11.53 4.38
N GLU A 358 -16.48 -10.21 4.31
CA GLU A 358 -15.40 -9.27 4.61
C GLU A 358 -15.04 -9.31 6.10
N GLN A 359 -16.03 -9.46 6.99
CA GLN A 359 -15.83 -9.53 8.45
C GLN A 359 -15.42 -10.93 8.96
N SER A 360 -15.38 -11.95 8.10
CA SER A 360 -15.09 -13.33 8.49
C SER A 360 -13.79 -13.50 9.30
N HIS A 361 -12.73 -12.79 8.92
CA HIS A 361 -11.43 -12.80 9.59
C HIS A 361 -11.46 -12.30 11.05
N LEU A 362 -12.49 -11.54 11.44
CA LEU A 362 -12.64 -11.06 12.82
C LEU A 362 -13.32 -12.10 13.73
N LYS A 363 -13.95 -13.12 13.16
CA LYS A 363 -14.57 -14.21 13.94
C LYS A 363 -13.52 -15.12 14.58
N THR A 364 -12.34 -15.20 13.97
CA THR A 364 -11.22 -16.04 14.45
C THR A 364 -10.24 -15.28 15.35
N THR A 365 -10.38 -13.96 15.49
CA THR A 365 -9.55 -13.17 16.40
C THR A 365 -10.14 -13.08 17.80
N GLY A 366 -9.64 -13.91 18.72
CA GLY A 366 -9.77 -13.64 20.16
C GLY A 366 -8.83 -12.51 20.61
N LEU A 367 -9.03 -12.00 21.83
CA LEU A 367 -8.13 -11.02 22.49
C LEU A 367 -6.64 -11.44 22.50
N TRP A 368 -6.38 -12.74 22.34
CA TRP A 368 -5.06 -13.36 22.33
C TRP A 368 -4.71 -14.06 21.01
N GLY A 369 -5.51 -13.88 19.95
CA GLY A 369 -5.30 -14.54 18.66
C GLY A 369 -5.43 -16.06 18.78
N SER A 370 -6.59 -16.60 18.47
CA SER A 370 -6.75 -18.06 18.40
C SER A 370 -5.98 -18.55 17.17
N CYS A 371 -4.80 -19.13 17.38
CA CYS A 371 -4.05 -19.84 16.36
C CYS A 371 -4.83 -21.02 15.77
#